data_AF-A0A7C5DNT2-F1
#
_entry.id   AF-A0A7C5DNT2-F1
#
_cell.length_a   1.000
_cell.length_b   1.000
_cell.length_c   1.000
_cell.angle_alpha   90.00
_cell.angle_beta   90.00
_cell.angle_gamma   90.00
#
_symmetry.space_group_name_H-M   'P 1'
#
loop_
_entity.id
_entity.type
_entity.pdbx_description
1 polymer ?
#
loop_
_entity_poly.entity_id
_entity_poly.type
_entity_poly.pdbx_seq_one_letter_code
_entity_poly.pdbx_strand_id
1 'polypeptide(L)' 'CVVFEDAKAGVEAARRAGMRCVGVATTHSADRLRNAGADLVVPSLAALKPKDFWELFEDDNLR' A
#
# COMPACT_ATOMS: atom_id res chain seq x y z
N CYS A 1 2.29 -6.45 9.82
CA CYS A 1 3.24 -5.34 9.50
C CYS A 1 2.78 -4.61 8.25
N VAL A 2 3.15 -3.34 8.11
CA VAL A 2 2.82 -2.48 6.96
C VAL A 2 4.10 -1.89 6.37
N VAL A 3 4.19 -1.88 5.04
CA VAL A 3 5.26 -1.23 4.27
C VAL A 3 4.71 0.01 3.59
N PHE A 4 5.48 1.09 3.57
CA PHE A 4 5.22 2.27 2.75
C PHE A 4 6.23 2.29 1.61
N GLU A 5 5.75 2.30 0.36
CA GLU A 5 6.61 2.23 -0.81
C GLU A 5 6.06 3.08 -1.95
N ASP A 6 6.95 3.66 -2.75
CA ASP A 6 6.63 4.46 -3.93
C ASP A 6 7.17 3.82 -5.23
N ALA A 7 7.73 2.61 -5.16
CA ALA A 7 8.25 1.87 -6.30
C ALA A 7 7.63 0.47 -6.45
N LYS A 8 7.45 0.04 -7.71
CA LYS A 8 6.92 -1.29 -8.07
C LYS A 8 7.68 -2.43 -7.38
N ALA A 9 9.01 -2.39 -7.40
CA ALA A 9 9.83 -3.48 -6.86
C ALA A 9 9.63 -3.66 -5.34
N GLY A 10 9.47 -2.55 -4.60
CA GLY A 10 9.22 -2.58 -3.17
C GLY A 10 7.82 -3.05 -2.82
N VAL A 11 6.80 -2.62 -3.57
CA VAL A 11 5.42 -3.13 -3.44
C VAL A 11 5.39 -4.65 -3.62
N GLU A 12 6.01 -5.16 -4.68
CA GLU A 12 6.07 -6.59 -4.94
C GLU A 12 6.85 -7.35 -3.85
N ALA A 13 7.90 -6.73 -3.28
CA ALA A 13 8.65 -7.31 -2.18
C ALA A 13 7.81 -7.39 -0.89
N ALA A 14 7.08 -6.33 -0.53
CA ALA A 14 6.16 -6.32 0.60
C ALA A 14 5.12 -7.44 0.49
N ARG A 15 4.53 -7.59 -0.70
CA ARG A 15 3.57 -8.67 -0.99
C ARG A 15 4.20 -10.06 -0.84
N ARG A 16 5.39 -10.29 -1.38
CA ARG A 16 6.11 -11.57 -1.22
C ARG A 16 6.47 -11.87 0.24
N ALA A 17 6.67 -10.84 1.05
CA ALA A 17 6.91 -10.95 2.48
C ALA A 17 5.63 -11.14 3.32
N GLY A 18 4.45 -11.21 2.69
CA GLY A 18 3.17 -11.33 3.40
C GLY A 18 2.78 -10.07 4.17
N MET A 19 3.35 -8.92 3.83
CA MET A 19 3.04 -7.63 4.47
C MET A 19 1.98 -6.88 3.67
N ARG A 20 1.19 -6.04 4.36
CA ARG A 20 0.34 -5.04 3.68
C ARG A 20 1.21 -3.91 3.16
N CYS A 21 0.85 -3.34 2.02
CA CYS A 21 1.61 -2.27 1.38
C CYS A 21 0.74 -1.04 1.12
N VAL A 22 1.18 0.11 1.63
CA VAL A 22 0.64 1.43 1.28
C VAL A 22 1.55 2.05 0.22
N GLY A 23 1.03 2.15 -1.00
CA GLY A 23 1.66 2.85 -2.11
C GLY A 23 1.60 4.37 -1.94
N VAL A 24 2.73 5.06 -1.99
CA VAL A 24 2.80 6.52 -1.95
C VAL A 24 3.11 7.04 -3.35
N ALA A 25 2.14 7.64 -4.02
CA ALA A 25 2.24 8.04 -5.42
C ALA A 25 3.01 9.36 -5.63
N THR A 26 4.19 9.48 -5.02
CA THR A 26 5.09 10.63 -5.14
C THR A 26 6.05 10.50 -6.30
N THR A 27 6.66 9.32 -6.49
CA THR A 27 7.64 9.05 -7.55
C THR A 27 7.02 8.38 -8.77
N HIS A 28 6.06 7.48 -8.54
CA HIS A 28 5.38 6.73 -9.60
C HIS A 28 3.87 6.92 -9.52
N SER A 29 3.19 6.74 -10.66
CA SER A 29 1.74 6.92 -10.74
C SER A 29 1.00 5.95 -9.81
N ALA A 30 -0.16 6.40 -9.33
CA ALA A 30 -1.02 5.57 -8.49
C ALA A 30 -1.37 4.24 -9.18
N ASP A 31 -1.68 4.27 -10.48
CA ASP A 31 -1.99 3.06 -11.26
C ASP A 31 -0.81 2.09 -11.29
N ARG A 32 0.43 2.58 -11.38
CA ARG A 32 1.61 1.71 -11.36
C ARG A 32 1.74 0.98 -10.02
N LEU A 33 1.46 1.68 -8.91
CA LEU A 33 1.52 1.10 -7.57
C LEU A 33 0.36 0.13 -7.30
N ARG A 34 -0.86 0.46 -7.75
CA ARG A 34 -2.02 -0.45 -7.69
C ARG A 34 -1.76 -1.72 -8.48
N ASN A 35 -1.28 -1.58 -9.72
CA ASN A 35 -0.95 -2.72 -10.59
C ASN A 35 0.19 -3.59 -10.03
N ALA A 36 1.08 -3.03 -9.21
CA ALA A 36 2.12 -3.79 -8.51
C ALA A 36 1.58 -4.57 -7.29
N GLY A 37 0.37 -4.27 -6.84
CA GLY A 37 -0.30 -4.95 -5.74
C GLY A 37 -0.27 -4.20 -4.40
N ALA A 38 -0.18 -2.86 -4.41
CA ALA A 38 -0.36 -2.07 -3.19
C ALA A 38 -1.82 -2.17 -2.72
N ASP A 39 -2.04 -2.45 -1.42
CA ASP A 39 -3.37 -2.61 -0.83
C ASP A 39 -4.10 -1.26 -0.71
N LEU A 40 -3.36 -0.18 -0.41
CA LEU A 40 -3.84 1.20 -0.39
C LEU A 40 -2.88 2.07 -1.21
N VAL A 41 -3.39 3.08 -1.93
CA VAL A 41 -2.53 4.06 -2.61
C VAL A 41 -2.98 5.48 -2.28
N VAL A 42 -2.04 6.29 -1.80
CA VAL A 42 -2.24 7.69 -1.40
C VAL A 42 -1.30 8.62 -2.18
N PRO A 43 -1.68 9.88 -2.41
CA PRO A 43 -0.83 10.83 -3.13
C PRO A 43 0.40 11.28 -2.33
N SER A 44 0.35 11.19 -1.00
CA SER A 44 1.45 11.50 -0.09
C SER A 44 1.20 10.90 1.30
N LEU A 45 2.23 10.82 2.14
CA LEU A 45 2.05 10.39 3.53
C LEU A 45 1.15 11.32 4.33
N ALA A 46 1.14 12.62 4.01
CA ALA A 46 0.27 13.60 4.67
C ALA A 46 -1.23 13.40 4.36
N ALA A 47 -1.55 12.66 3.28
CA ALA A 47 -2.93 12.35 2.93
C ALA A 47 -3.49 11.14 3.72
N LEU A 48 -2.65 10.38 4.43
CA LEU A 48 -3.09 9.25 5.25
C LEU A 48 -3.82 9.73 6.50
N LYS A 49 -4.94 9.07 6.78
CA LYS A 49 -5.75 9.30 7.97
C LYS A 49 -5.78 8.02 8.81
N PRO A 50 -5.94 8.13 10.14
CA PRO A 50 -6.06 6.95 11.02
C PRO A 50 -7.12 5.95 10.56
N LYS A 51 -8.23 6.43 9.99
CA LYS A 51 -9.30 5.57 9.45
C LYS A 51 -8.84 4.64 8.32
N ASP A 52 -7.88 5.10 7.50
CA ASP A 52 -7.41 4.33 6.34
C ASP A 52 -6.58 3.11 6.79
N PHE A 53 -6.04 3.13 8.02
CA PHE A 53 -5.38 1.98 8.61
C PHE A 53 -6.36 0.92 9.08
N TRP A 54 -7.51 1.31 9.65
CA TRP A 54 -8.54 0.34 10.07
C TRP A 54 -9.06 -0.44 8.87
N GLU A 55 -9.34 0.25 7.76
CA GLU A 55 -9.75 -0.36 6.49
C GLU A 55 -8.70 -1.36 5.95
N LEU A 56 -7.40 -1.13 6.20
CA LEU A 56 -6.31 -2.01 5.75
C LEU A 56 -6.27 -3.38 6.48
N PHE A 57 -6.81 -3.44 7.70
CA PHE A 57 -6.74 -4.61 8.59
C PHE A 57 -8.10 -5.29 8.84
N GLU A 58 -9.23 -4.63 8.60
CA GLU A 58 -10.56 -5.23 8.81
C GLU A 58 -10.93 -6.28 7.74
N ASP A 59 -10.27 -6.29 6.59
CA ASP A 59 -10.48 -7.27 5.50
C ASP A 59 -9.95 -8.69 5.79
N ASP A 60 -9.50 -8.99 7.00
CA ASP A 60 -8.97 -10.31 7.40
C ASP A 60 -10.05 -11.42 7.52
N ASN A 61 -11.29 -11.18 7.08
CA ASN A 61 -12.30 -12.25 6.92
C ASN A 61 -12.15 -13.07 5.61
N LEU A 62 -11.15 -12.77 4.76
CA LEU A 62 -11.00 -13.38 3.42
C LEU A 62 -9.57 -13.82 3.03
N ARG A 63 -8.64 -13.97 3.98
CA ARG A 63 -7.31 -14.56 3.72
C ARG A 63 -7.05 -15.80 4.57
#